data_AF-A0A382WBD4-F1
#
_entry.id   AF-A0A382WBD4-F1
#
_cell.length_a   1.000
_cell.length_b   1.000
_cell.length_c   1.000
_cell.angle_alpha   90.00
_cell.angle_beta   90.00
_cell.angle_gamma   90.00
#
_symmetry.space_group_name_H-M   'P 1'
#
loop_
_entity.id
_entity.type
_entity.pdbx_description
1 polymer ?
#
loop_
_entity_poly.entity_id
_entity_poly.type
_entity_poly.pdbx_seq_one_letter_code
_entity_poly.pdbx_strand_id
1 'polypeptide(L)'
;YQTHGIGKMHFSPDSEKMWGFESRDLSEEGSGQDHYRDFIDQHGYDYIAATHGERSEFYYIPQPSQLPERLHHTKWVGDRTLDFLDRRDSSGPFFCWTSFIKPHPPFESPVPWNRLYRMIEMDLPYISPDNDQLLTYWNRLQNRYKYRDQGLDLNLVRVMKAAYYAAISFIDYNVGRILNQLEDEGILDETLILFTSDHGEFLGDYNCYGKRSFLDSAARIPLLVRYPTRFTPNTLCDQPVSLVDVLPTCFSVAGIEVQSQHIGTDLTQIASGKSDRD
;
A
#
# COMPACT_ATOMS: atom_id res chain seq x y z
N TYR A 1 -11.80 -20.31 8.46
CA TYR A 1 -10.90 -19.15 8.37
C TYR A 1 -11.73 -17.95 8.69
N GLN A 2 -11.33 -17.13 9.67
CA GLN A 2 -11.91 -15.82 9.88
C GLN A 2 -11.30 -14.84 8.87
N THR A 3 -12.10 -14.29 7.96
CA THR A 3 -11.60 -13.42 6.89
C THR A 3 -12.02 -11.98 7.11
N HIS A 4 -11.03 -11.09 7.17
CA HIS A 4 -11.27 -9.68 7.48
C HIS A 4 -10.45 -8.76 6.58
N GLY A 5 -11.07 -7.68 6.10
CA GLY A 5 -10.44 -6.70 5.24
C GLY A 5 -10.54 -5.29 5.82
N ILE A 6 -9.40 -4.65 6.04
CA ILE A 6 -9.30 -3.28 6.59
C ILE A 6 -8.74 -2.34 5.54
N GLY A 7 -9.37 -1.18 5.39
CA GLY A 7 -8.84 -0.06 4.63
C GLY A 7 -9.42 0.02 3.21
N LYS A 8 -8.60 0.50 2.28
CA LYS A 8 -9.02 0.74 0.90
C LYS A 8 -8.81 -0.51 0.03
N MET A 9 -9.86 -1.04 -0.58
CA MET A 9 -9.77 -2.29 -1.35
C MET A 9 -9.90 -2.09 -2.86
N HIS A 10 -10.37 -0.93 -3.33
CA HIS A 10 -10.56 -0.68 -4.77
C HIS A 10 -11.52 -1.68 -5.44
N PHE A 11 -12.45 -2.24 -4.68
CA PHE A 11 -13.42 -3.18 -5.22
C PHE A 11 -14.41 -2.50 -6.16
N SER A 12 -14.66 -3.16 -7.29
CA SER A 12 -15.51 -2.71 -8.38
C SER A 12 -16.30 -3.90 -8.92
N PRO A 13 -17.56 -3.73 -9.36
CA PRO A 13 -18.30 -2.46 -9.42
C PRO A 13 -18.86 -1.98 -8.08
N ASP A 14 -18.89 -2.85 -7.07
CA ASP A 14 -19.48 -2.58 -5.77
C ASP A 14 -18.38 -2.57 -4.69
N SER A 15 -18.07 -1.39 -4.17
CA SER A 15 -17.02 -1.21 -3.16
C SER A 15 -17.44 -1.63 -1.76
N GLU A 16 -18.75 -1.73 -1.49
CA GLU A 16 -19.31 -2.06 -0.17
C GLU A 16 -19.52 -3.57 0.01
N LYS A 17 -19.64 -4.31 -1.09
CA LYS A 17 -19.78 -5.77 -1.07
C LYS A 17 -18.60 -6.44 -0.36
N MET A 18 -18.87 -7.55 0.31
CA MET A 18 -17.86 -8.28 1.07
C MET A 18 -16.79 -9.00 0.21
N TRP A 19 -17.07 -9.31 -1.06
CA TRP A 19 -16.15 -10.01 -1.96
C TRP A 19 -15.43 -11.25 -1.37
N GLY A 20 -16.11 -11.98 -0.49
CA GLY A 20 -15.60 -13.20 0.15
C GLY A 20 -15.05 -13.00 1.56
N PHE A 21 -14.92 -11.74 2.03
CA PHE A 21 -14.65 -11.47 3.44
C PHE A 21 -15.87 -11.76 4.33
N GLU A 22 -15.65 -12.21 5.56
CA GLU A 22 -16.72 -12.33 6.55
C GLU A 22 -17.05 -10.96 7.16
N SER A 23 -16.07 -10.07 7.26
CA SER A 23 -16.24 -8.70 7.77
C SER A 23 -15.22 -7.73 7.17
N ARG A 24 -15.53 -6.43 7.19
CA ARG A 24 -14.65 -5.37 6.64
C ARG A 24 -14.77 -4.06 7.43
N ASP A 25 -13.64 -3.37 7.57
CA ASP A 25 -13.53 -1.96 7.96
C ASP A 25 -13.26 -1.11 6.71
N LEU A 26 -14.25 -0.37 6.25
CA LEU A 26 -14.26 0.31 4.94
C LEU A 26 -13.60 1.71 4.99
N SER A 27 -12.74 2.01 4.02
CA SER A 27 -12.23 3.37 3.78
C SER A 27 -11.88 3.60 2.29
N GLU A 28 -12.88 3.73 1.43
CA GLU A 28 -12.71 3.73 -0.04
C GLU A 28 -12.46 5.12 -0.64
N GLU A 29 -12.42 6.19 0.18
CA GLU A 29 -12.32 7.60 -0.24
C GLU A 29 -13.47 8.08 -1.16
N GLY A 30 -14.63 7.43 -1.08
CA GLY A 30 -15.78 7.66 -1.95
C GLY A 30 -16.99 8.26 -1.24
N SER A 31 -18.09 8.40 -1.99
CA SER A 31 -19.37 8.91 -1.47
C SER A 31 -20.25 7.84 -0.80
N GLY A 32 -19.76 6.61 -0.64
CA GLY A 32 -20.48 5.49 -0.02
C GLY A 32 -20.25 5.39 1.49
N GLN A 33 -20.53 4.20 2.04
CA GLN A 33 -20.19 3.84 3.41
C GLN A 33 -18.66 3.90 3.62
N ASP A 34 -18.24 4.58 4.67
CA ASP A 34 -16.82 4.75 5.00
C ASP A 34 -16.66 4.83 6.51
N HIS A 35 -16.18 3.74 7.12
CA HIS A 35 -16.04 3.61 8.57
C HIS A 35 -14.94 4.52 9.11
N TYR A 36 -13.93 4.85 8.30
CA TYR A 36 -12.93 5.81 8.70
C TYR A 36 -13.53 7.22 8.79
N ARG A 37 -14.35 7.64 7.83
CA ARG A 37 -15.07 8.92 7.94
C ARG A 37 -15.96 8.97 9.18
N ASP A 38 -16.75 7.92 9.42
CA ASP A 38 -17.60 7.84 10.61
C ASP A 38 -16.78 7.94 11.90
N PHE A 39 -15.60 7.32 11.94
CA PHE A 39 -14.66 7.41 13.05
C PHE A 39 -14.15 8.84 13.26
N ILE A 40 -13.82 9.58 12.19
CA ILE A 40 -13.39 10.98 12.28
C ILE A 40 -14.51 11.87 12.83
N ASP A 41 -15.73 11.71 12.33
CA ASP A 41 -16.90 12.49 12.74
C ASP A 41 -17.18 12.29 14.24
N GLN A 42 -17.15 11.05 14.71
CA GLN A 42 -17.34 10.70 16.13
C GLN A 42 -16.29 11.32 17.06
N HIS A 43 -15.12 11.69 16.53
CA HIS A 43 -14.05 12.33 17.29
C HIS A 43 -14.07 13.87 17.19
N GLY A 44 -15.13 14.46 16.61
CA GLY A 44 -15.34 15.91 16.54
C GLY A 44 -14.58 16.61 15.40
N TYR A 45 -14.29 15.87 14.33
CA TYR A 45 -13.60 16.38 13.14
C TYR A 45 -14.48 16.32 11.88
N ASP A 46 -15.80 16.32 12.07
CA ASP A 46 -16.85 16.30 11.03
C ASP A 46 -16.81 17.49 10.07
N TYR A 47 -16.12 18.57 10.45
CA TYR A 47 -15.87 19.72 9.59
C TYR A 47 -14.73 19.51 8.57
N ILE A 48 -13.93 18.45 8.69
CA ILE A 48 -12.85 18.14 7.73
C ILE A 48 -13.45 17.38 6.54
N ALA A 49 -13.60 18.08 5.42
CA ALA A 49 -14.16 17.48 4.20
C ALA A 49 -13.21 16.45 3.54
N ALA A 50 -11.89 16.68 3.60
CA ALA A 50 -10.88 15.88 2.93
C ALA A 50 -10.00 15.14 3.94
N THR A 51 -10.53 14.06 4.54
CA THR A 51 -9.89 13.28 5.62
C THR A 51 -8.60 12.56 5.21
N HIS A 52 -8.31 12.50 3.92
CA HIS A 52 -7.06 11.97 3.33
C HIS A 52 -6.16 13.05 2.73
N GLY A 53 -6.46 14.33 2.98
CA GLY A 53 -5.80 15.50 2.41
C GLY A 53 -6.55 16.12 1.23
N GLU A 54 -6.27 17.40 0.99
CA GLU A 54 -6.92 18.19 -0.07
C GLU A 54 -6.49 17.73 -1.46
N ARG A 55 -7.50 17.39 -2.29
CA ARG A 55 -7.31 16.85 -3.65
C ARG A 55 -7.43 17.87 -4.77
N SER A 56 -7.68 19.13 -4.46
CA SER A 56 -7.81 20.22 -5.43
C SER A 56 -6.45 20.57 -6.07
N GLU A 57 -6.07 21.84 -6.13
CA GLU A 57 -4.73 22.26 -6.60
C GLU A 57 -3.59 21.68 -5.73
N PHE A 58 -3.92 21.11 -4.56
CA PHE A 58 -2.99 20.50 -3.62
C PHE A 58 -2.70 19.01 -3.85
N TYR A 59 -3.26 18.36 -4.88
CA TYR A 59 -3.17 16.89 -5.02
C TYR A 59 -1.73 16.34 -4.98
N TYR A 60 -0.78 17.02 -5.63
CA TYR A 60 0.64 16.68 -5.58
C TYR A 60 1.47 17.70 -4.77
N ILE A 61 0.83 18.65 -4.10
CA ILE A 61 1.51 19.61 -3.23
C ILE A 61 1.48 19.04 -1.80
N PRO A 62 2.64 18.71 -1.21
CA PRO A 62 2.66 18.19 0.15
C PRO A 62 2.03 19.17 1.13
N GLN A 63 1.25 18.63 2.06
CA GLN A 63 0.48 19.41 3.01
C GLN A 63 0.59 18.78 4.41
N PRO A 64 0.51 19.57 5.49
CA PRO A 64 0.38 18.99 6.83
C PRO A 64 -0.95 18.25 6.92
N SER A 65 -0.99 17.14 7.66
CA SER A 65 -2.28 16.52 7.99
C SER A 65 -3.16 17.50 8.76
N GLN A 66 -4.45 17.54 8.41
CA GLN A 66 -5.47 18.25 9.20
C GLN A 66 -5.85 17.47 10.47
N LEU A 67 -5.43 16.21 10.56
CA LEU A 67 -5.71 15.31 11.68
C LEU A 67 -4.47 15.09 12.54
N PRO A 68 -4.62 14.92 13.87
CA PRO A 68 -3.53 14.46 14.72
C PRO A 68 -3.18 13.01 14.39
N GLU A 69 -1.96 12.58 14.74
CA GLU A 69 -1.45 11.23 14.47
C GLU A 69 -2.42 10.11 14.87
N ARG A 70 -3.02 10.21 16.06
CA ARG A 70 -3.96 9.22 16.61
C ARG A 70 -5.24 9.05 15.79
N LEU A 71 -5.58 10.01 14.92
CA LEU A 71 -6.76 9.97 14.06
C LEU A 71 -6.41 9.79 12.58
N HIS A 72 -5.13 9.83 12.21
CA HIS A 72 -4.74 9.72 10.81
C HIS A 72 -5.03 8.31 10.25
N HIS A 73 -5.41 8.23 8.98
CA HIS A 73 -5.84 6.99 8.33
C HIS A 73 -4.86 5.82 8.48
N THR A 74 -3.56 6.07 8.27
CA THR A 74 -2.53 5.03 8.47
C THR A 74 -2.54 4.44 9.89
N LYS A 75 -2.76 5.28 10.92
CA LYS A 75 -2.89 4.83 12.31
C LYS A 75 -4.17 4.06 12.52
N TRP A 76 -5.28 4.56 11.96
CA TRP A 76 -6.59 3.91 12.05
C TRP A 76 -6.59 2.52 11.42
N VAL A 77 -6.00 2.33 10.23
CA VAL A 77 -5.85 1.02 9.59
C VAL A 77 -5.04 0.08 10.50
N GLY A 78 -3.90 0.54 11.02
CA GLY A 78 -3.10 -0.26 11.95
C GLY A 78 -3.87 -0.64 13.23
N ASP A 79 -4.66 0.28 13.77
CA ASP A 79 -5.48 0.05 14.97
C ASP A 79 -6.63 -0.94 14.70
N ARG A 80 -7.29 -0.86 13.55
CA ARG A 80 -8.32 -1.83 13.14
C ARG A 80 -7.74 -3.22 12.90
N THR A 81 -6.55 -3.32 12.34
CA THR A 81 -5.85 -4.62 12.24
C THR A 81 -5.58 -5.22 13.62
N LEU A 82 -5.07 -4.42 14.56
CA LEU A 82 -4.81 -4.88 15.93
C LEU A 82 -6.10 -5.27 16.66
N ASP A 83 -7.18 -4.49 16.49
CA ASP A 83 -8.49 -4.82 17.05
C ASP A 83 -9.04 -6.14 16.50
N PHE A 84 -8.86 -6.40 15.20
CA PHE A 84 -9.24 -7.68 14.61
C PHE A 84 -8.42 -8.83 15.20
N LEU A 85 -7.09 -8.66 15.32
CA LEU A 85 -6.24 -9.68 15.92
C LEU A 85 -6.67 -9.96 17.37
N ASP A 86 -6.88 -8.94 18.20
CA ASP A 86 -7.30 -9.10 19.59
C ASP A 86 -8.66 -9.81 19.74
N ARG A 87 -9.62 -9.54 18.85
CA ARG A 87 -11.02 -10.00 18.99
C ARG A 87 -11.34 -11.30 18.26
N ARG A 88 -10.50 -11.73 17.33
CA ARG A 88 -10.75 -12.95 16.56
C ARG A 88 -10.83 -14.17 17.49
N ASP A 89 -11.56 -15.20 17.06
CA ASP A 89 -11.48 -16.52 17.69
C ASP A 89 -10.07 -17.11 17.47
N SER A 90 -9.25 -17.14 18.53
CA SER A 90 -7.87 -17.61 18.48
C SER A 90 -7.74 -19.13 18.29
N SER A 91 -8.85 -19.88 18.33
CA SER A 91 -8.85 -21.33 18.08
C SER A 91 -8.86 -21.70 16.58
N GLY A 92 -9.14 -20.73 15.71
CA GLY A 92 -9.25 -20.95 14.26
C GLY A 92 -8.26 -20.14 13.43
N PRO A 93 -8.02 -20.53 12.16
CA PRO A 93 -7.15 -19.78 11.28
C PRO A 93 -7.81 -18.48 10.82
N PHE A 94 -7.00 -17.49 10.41
CA PHE A 94 -7.49 -16.21 9.92
C PHE A 94 -6.83 -15.80 8.58
N PHE A 95 -7.48 -14.87 7.88
CA PHE A 95 -6.93 -14.12 6.75
C PHE A 95 -7.24 -12.64 6.97
N CYS A 96 -6.21 -11.82 7.15
CA CYS A 96 -6.35 -10.40 7.40
C CYS A 96 -5.71 -9.60 6.26
N TRP A 97 -6.52 -8.86 5.51
CA TRP A 97 -6.02 -7.92 4.51
C TRP A 97 -5.94 -6.53 5.12
N THR A 98 -4.72 -6.07 5.40
CA THR A 98 -4.46 -4.72 5.92
C THR A 98 -4.04 -3.79 4.77
N SER A 99 -4.94 -2.92 4.31
CA SER A 99 -4.73 -2.09 3.14
C SER A 99 -4.52 -0.61 3.50
N PHE A 100 -3.26 -0.21 3.61
CA PHE A 100 -2.91 1.20 3.78
C PHE A 100 -3.09 1.95 2.47
N ILE A 101 -3.75 3.11 2.52
CA ILE A 101 -3.86 3.97 1.33
C ILE A 101 -2.57 4.74 1.05
N LYS A 102 -1.93 5.23 2.10
CA LYS A 102 -0.66 5.96 1.97
C LYS A 102 0.40 4.98 1.43
N PRO A 103 1.40 5.46 0.69
CA PRO A 103 1.79 6.86 0.48
C PRO A 103 1.11 7.55 -0.71
N HIS A 104 -0.05 7.06 -1.18
CA HIS A 104 -0.82 7.70 -2.25
C HIS A 104 -1.12 9.19 -1.99
N PRO A 105 -1.06 10.06 -3.01
CA PRO A 105 -1.40 11.48 -2.87
C PRO A 105 -2.88 11.70 -2.48
N PRO A 106 -3.23 12.76 -1.74
CA PRO A 106 -2.35 13.83 -1.31
C PRO A 106 -1.32 13.42 -0.25
N PHE A 107 -0.11 13.98 -0.38
CA PHE A 107 1.00 13.71 0.54
C PHE A 107 0.83 14.51 1.81
N GLU A 108 0.08 13.93 2.74
CA GLU A 108 -0.14 14.49 4.06
C GLU A 108 0.23 13.47 5.13
N SER A 109 1.06 13.91 6.06
CA SER A 109 1.44 13.13 7.24
C SER A 109 1.30 14.01 8.47
N PRO A 110 0.91 13.44 9.62
CA PRO A 110 0.76 14.20 10.85
C PRO A 110 2.14 14.45 11.49
N VAL A 111 2.19 15.36 12.48
CA VAL A 111 3.35 15.47 13.39
C VAL A 111 3.40 14.20 14.26
N PRO A 112 4.59 13.60 14.50
CA PRO A 112 5.92 14.07 14.11
C PRO A 112 6.40 13.60 12.73
N TRP A 113 5.68 12.70 12.06
CA TRP A 113 6.07 12.03 10.80
C TRP A 113 6.46 13.01 9.69
N ASN A 114 5.71 14.10 9.51
CA ASN A 114 6.00 15.12 8.49
C ASN A 114 7.31 15.91 8.71
N ARG A 115 8.07 15.64 9.77
CA ARG A 115 9.36 16.28 10.08
C ARG A 115 10.56 15.34 9.99
N LEU A 116 10.35 14.07 9.62
CA LEU A 116 11.42 13.07 9.63
C LEU A 116 12.47 13.29 8.54
N TYR A 117 12.06 13.79 7.37
CA TYR A 117 12.91 13.90 6.19
C TYR A 117 13.12 15.35 5.79
N ARG A 118 14.37 15.70 5.44
CA ARG A 118 14.72 17.02 4.91
C ARG A 118 14.72 16.99 3.39
N MET A 119 14.03 17.93 2.75
CA MET A 119 13.95 18.00 1.29
C MET A 119 15.34 18.09 0.62
N ILE A 120 16.32 18.73 1.25
CA ILE A 120 17.66 18.91 0.67
C ILE A 120 18.44 17.60 0.55
N GLU A 121 18.05 16.59 1.32
CA GLU A 121 18.65 15.24 1.33
C GLU A 121 17.97 14.31 0.33
N MET A 122 16.87 14.72 -0.30
CA MET A 122 16.15 13.89 -1.27
C MET A 122 16.83 13.93 -2.64
N ASP A 123 16.99 12.75 -3.23
CA ASP A 123 17.56 12.58 -4.56
C ASP A 123 16.72 13.28 -5.63
N LEU A 124 17.41 13.81 -6.64
CA LEU A 124 16.74 14.33 -7.84
C LEU A 124 16.03 13.20 -8.58
N PRO A 125 14.96 13.50 -9.35
CA PRO A 125 14.32 12.49 -10.17
C PRO A 125 15.27 11.96 -11.23
N TYR A 126 15.14 10.67 -11.56
CA TYR A 126 15.88 10.06 -12.66
C TYR A 126 15.31 10.54 -14.01
N ILE A 127 16.13 11.19 -14.84
CA ILE A 127 15.74 11.64 -16.18
C ILE A 127 16.59 10.91 -17.22
N SER A 128 15.94 10.08 -18.05
CA SER A 128 16.60 9.44 -19.19
C SER A 128 16.86 10.43 -20.33
N PRO A 129 17.99 10.33 -21.06
CA PRO A 129 18.17 11.08 -22.32
C PRO A 129 17.07 10.79 -23.35
N ASP A 130 16.52 9.58 -23.36
CA ASP A 130 15.47 9.13 -24.29
C ASP A 130 14.05 9.28 -23.73
N ASN A 131 13.88 10.17 -22.74
CA ASN A 131 12.65 10.27 -21.96
C ASN A 131 11.37 10.34 -22.81
N ASP A 132 11.40 11.12 -23.89
CA ASP A 132 10.23 11.32 -24.74
C ASP A 132 9.75 10.06 -25.45
N GLN A 133 10.64 9.10 -25.69
CA GLN A 133 10.34 7.80 -26.30
C GLN A 133 9.76 6.81 -25.29
N LEU A 134 10.02 7.02 -24.00
CA LEU A 134 9.60 6.13 -22.91
C LEU A 134 8.21 6.49 -22.36
N LEU A 135 7.75 7.72 -22.55
CA LEU A 135 6.45 8.18 -22.06
C LEU A 135 5.33 7.91 -23.07
N THR A 136 4.33 7.15 -22.62
CA THR A 136 3.12 6.86 -23.42
C THR A 136 2.13 8.04 -23.41
N TYR A 137 1.12 7.96 -24.28
CA TYR A 137 -0.03 8.87 -24.23
C TYR A 137 -0.66 8.96 -22.84
N TRP A 138 -0.75 7.83 -22.12
CA TRP A 138 -1.36 7.79 -20.79
C TRP A 138 -0.52 8.49 -19.73
N ASN A 139 0.81 8.47 -19.85
CA ASN A 139 1.71 9.23 -18.97
C ASN A 139 1.53 10.73 -19.17
N ARG A 140 1.49 11.18 -20.44
CA ARG A 140 1.33 12.60 -20.78
C ARG A 140 -0.04 13.12 -20.35
N LEU A 141 -1.10 12.36 -20.61
CA LEU A 141 -2.43 12.67 -20.10
C LEU A 141 -2.44 12.72 -18.57
N GLN A 142 -1.70 11.81 -17.92
CA GLN A 142 -1.61 11.76 -16.47
C GLN A 142 -0.97 12.99 -15.86
N ASN A 143 0.15 13.45 -16.41
CA ASN A 143 0.78 14.69 -15.97
C ASN A 143 -0.14 15.89 -16.17
N ARG A 144 -0.83 15.96 -17.31
CA ARG A 144 -1.74 17.08 -17.63
C ARG A 144 -2.89 17.20 -16.65
N TYR A 145 -3.61 16.11 -16.34
CA TYR A 145 -4.73 16.19 -15.39
C TYR A 145 -4.27 16.47 -13.95
N LYS A 146 -2.99 16.28 -13.65
CA LYS A 146 -2.34 16.63 -12.37
C LYS A 146 -1.67 18.01 -12.39
N TYR A 147 -1.81 18.76 -13.47
CA TYR A 147 -1.14 20.06 -13.67
C TYR A 147 0.38 19.99 -13.51
N ARG A 148 1.00 18.89 -13.97
CA ARG A 148 2.43 18.61 -13.91
C ARG A 148 3.08 18.50 -15.30
N ASP A 149 2.48 19.10 -16.32
CA ASP A 149 2.98 19.10 -17.71
C ASP A 149 3.71 20.41 -18.11
N GLN A 150 3.94 21.32 -17.15
CA GLN A 150 4.59 22.62 -17.36
C GLN A 150 6.09 22.64 -17.01
N GLY A 151 6.71 21.46 -16.86
CA GLY A 151 8.11 21.30 -16.45
C GLY A 151 8.28 20.86 -14.99
N LEU A 152 9.53 20.64 -14.59
CA LEU A 152 9.89 20.15 -13.25
C LEU A 152 10.36 21.30 -12.35
N ASP A 153 9.65 21.48 -11.23
CA ASP A 153 10.19 22.17 -10.08
C ASP A 153 10.92 21.15 -9.19
N LEU A 154 12.26 21.18 -9.24
CA LEU A 154 13.10 20.23 -8.49
C LEU A 154 13.00 20.42 -6.97
N ASN A 155 12.73 21.63 -6.49
CA ASN A 155 12.52 21.85 -5.06
C ASN A 155 11.21 21.21 -4.64
N LEU A 156 10.14 21.42 -5.40
CA LEU A 156 8.87 20.78 -5.12
C LEU A 156 8.96 19.25 -5.19
N VAL A 157 9.63 18.68 -6.20
CA VAL A 157 9.85 17.22 -6.28
C VAL A 157 10.56 16.69 -5.04
N ARG A 158 11.57 17.39 -4.54
CA ARG A 158 12.25 17.02 -3.29
C ARG A 158 11.33 17.07 -2.08
N VAL A 159 10.45 18.06 -1.99
CA VAL A 159 9.43 18.13 -0.91
C VAL A 159 8.44 16.97 -1.05
N MET A 160 8.01 16.63 -2.28
CA MET A 160 7.13 15.47 -2.53
C MET A 160 7.79 14.16 -2.08
N LYS A 161 9.06 13.93 -2.43
CA LYS A 161 9.82 12.74 -2.02
C LYS A 161 9.94 12.64 -0.50
N ALA A 162 10.27 13.75 0.17
CA ALA A 162 10.36 13.79 1.63
C ALA A 162 9.01 13.44 2.31
N ALA A 163 7.90 13.97 1.79
CA ALA A 163 6.56 13.68 2.30
C ALA A 163 6.11 12.23 2.00
N TYR A 164 6.44 11.71 0.82
CA TYR A 164 6.21 10.31 0.45
C TYR A 164 6.97 9.35 1.39
N TYR A 165 8.23 9.67 1.71
CA TYR A 165 9.07 8.87 2.60
C TYR A 165 8.56 8.93 4.05
N ALA A 166 8.11 10.11 4.50
CA ALA A 166 7.46 10.27 5.81
C ALA A 166 6.22 9.37 5.96
N ALA A 167 5.39 9.30 4.92
CA ALA A 167 4.23 8.42 4.90
C ALA A 167 4.63 6.94 4.95
N ILE A 168 5.70 6.54 4.25
CA ILE A 168 6.26 5.18 4.32
C ILE A 168 6.73 4.85 5.74
N SER A 169 7.46 5.73 6.41
CA SER A 169 7.89 5.48 7.80
C SER A 169 6.72 5.31 8.74
N PHE A 170 5.62 6.03 8.52
CA PHE A 170 4.44 5.88 9.35
C PHE A 170 3.73 4.54 9.12
N ILE A 171 3.74 4.03 7.88
CA ILE A 171 3.28 2.68 7.56
C ILE A 171 4.17 1.65 8.24
N ASP A 172 5.49 1.78 8.09
CA ASP A 172 6.49 0.90 8.70
C ASP A 172 6.30 0.77 10.21
N TYR A 173 6.07 1.90 10.90
CA TYR A 173 5.75 1.90 12.33
C TYR A 173 4.49 1.08 12.66
N ASN A 174 3.43 1.20 11.87
CA ASN A 174 2.20 0.43 12.11
C ASN A 174 2.35 -1.05 11.72
N VAL A 175 3.14 -1.36 10.70
CA VAL A 175 3.54 -2.75 10.38
C VAL A 175 4.30 -3.36 11.56
N GLY A 176 5.27 -2.63 12.14
CA GLY A 176 5.99 -3.07 13.33
C GLY A 176 5.08 -3.38 14.52
N ARG A 177 4.05 -2.55 14.77
CA ARG A 177 3.05 -2.83 15.81
C ARG A 177 2.27 -4.12 15.57
N ILE A 178 1.88 -4.38 14.33
CA ILE A 178 1.17 -5.62 13.95
C ILE A 178 2.08 -6.83 14.14
N LEU A 179 3.34 -6.74 13.71
CA LEU A 179 4.33 -7.82 13.89
C LEU A 179 4.58 -8.11 15.37
N ASN A 180 4.71 -7.08 16.21
CA ASN A 180 4.88 -7.24 17.64
C ASN A 180 3.68 -7.95 18.27
N GLN A 181 2.44 -7.61 17.89
CA GLN A 181 1.25 -8.30 18.39
C GLN A 181 1.26 -9.80 18.03
N LEU A 182 1.64 -10.15 16.78
CA LEU A 182 1.77 -11.55 16.38
C LEU A 182 2.87 -12.30 17.13
N GLU A 183 3.96 -11.60 17.48
CA GLU A 183 5.05 -12.13 18.30
C GLU A 183 4.61 -12.34 19.75
N ASP A 184 3.94 -11.36 20.35
CA ASP A 184 3.39 -11.41 21.71
C ASP A 184 2.36 -12.53 21.87
N GLU A 185 1.56 -12.79 20.84
CA GLU A 185 0.63 -13.92 20.77
C GLU A 185 1.31 -15.27 20.49
N GLY A 186 2.61 -15.28 20.14
CA GLY A 186 3.37 -16.49 19.86
C GLY A 186 3.06 -17.16 18.51
N ILE A 187 2.40 -16.46 17.58
CA ILE A 187 1.94 -17.01 16.30
C ILE A 187 2.65 -16.42 15.08
N LEU A 188 3.66 -15.57 15.29
CA LEU A 188 4.40 -14.92 14.22
C LEU A 188 5.00 -15.94 13.23
N ASP A 189 5.54 -17.06 13.72
CA ASP A 189 6.13 -18.12 12.88
C ASP A 189 5.08 -18.99 12.17
N GLU A 190 3.85 -19.01 12.67
CA GLU A 190 2.72 -19.74 12.10
C GLU A 190 1.87 -18.87 11.15
N THR A 191 2.22 -17.60 10.99
CA THR A 191 1.51 -16.65 10.13
C THR A 191 2.29 -16.39 8.84
N LEU A 192 1.68 -16.63 7.69
CA LEU A 192 2.18 -16.14 6.40
C LEU A 192 2.01 -14.62 6.35
N ILE A 193 3.12 -13.89 6.26
CA ILE A 193 3.13 -12.44 6.08
C ILE A 193 3.56 -12.13 4.65
N LEU A 194 2.72 -11.40 3.93
CA LEU A 194 2.96 -10.88 2.59
C LEU A 194 2.87 -9.36 2.64
N PHE A 195 3.94 -8.67 2.28
CA PHE A 195 3.97 -7.21 2.18
C PHE A 195 4.31 -6.80 0.75
N THR A 196 3.43 -6.01 0.12
CA THR A 196 3.60 -5.58 -1.27
C THR A 196 2.87 -4.26 -1.55
N SER A 197 2.96 -3.77 -2.78
CA SER A 197 2.26 -2.58 -3.27
C SER A 197 1.40 -2.94 -4.48
N ASP A 198 0.35 -2.18 -4.77
CA ASP A 198 -0.45 -2.37 -5.99
C ASP A 198 0.28 -1.85 -7.25
N HIS A 199 1.08 -0.81 -7.09
CA HIS A 199 1.98 -0.23 -8.09
C HIS A 199 3.05 0.65 -7.41
N GLY A 200 3.98 1.20 -8.19
CA GLY A 200 4.95 2.22 -7.77
C GLY A 200 4.48 3.66 -8.03
N GLU A 201 5.35 4.64 -7.85
CA GLU A 201 5.05 6.06 -8.12
C GLU A 201 6.31 6.73 -8.70
N PHE A 202 6.14 7.44 -9.82
CA PHE A 202 7.26 8.08 -10.50
C PHE A 202 7.94 9.19 -9.68
N LEU A 203 7.19 9.95 -8.86
CA LEU A 203 7.76 11.08 -8.08
C LEU A 203 8.66 12.02 -8.90
N GLY A 204 8.34 12.26 -10.17
CA GLY A 204 9.11 13.10 -11.09
C GLY A 204 10.11 12.34 -11.97
N ASP A 205 10.41 11.07 -11.68
CA ASP A 205 11.21 10.21 -12.56
C ASP A 205 10.59 10.18 -13.95
N TYR A 206 11.44 10.20 -14.98
CA TYR A 206 11.05 10.30 -16.37
C TYR A 206 10.20 11.53 -16.69
N ASN A 207 10.31 12.61 -15.90
CA ASN A 207 9.44 13.78 -15.98
C ASN A 207 7.94 13.37 -15.87
N CYS A 208 7.64 12.36 -15.06
CA CYS A 208 6.31 11.76 -14.93
C CYS A 208 5.88 11.68 -13.46
N TYR A 209 4.56 11.63 -13.25
CA TYR A 209 3.95 11.46 -11.94
C TYR A 209 2.82 10.43 -12.01
N GLY A 210 2.68 9.58 -11.01
CA GLY A 210 1.73 8.48 -10.97
C GLY A 210 2.34 7.15 -11.36
N LYS A 211 1.56 6.34 -12.07
CA LYS A 211 1.81 4.89 -12.19
C LYS A 211 1.40 4.25 -13.51
N ARG A 212 0.95 5.03 -14.51
CA ARG A 212 0.40 4.48 -15.76
C ARG A 212 1.52 4.08 -16.74
N SER A 213 2.42 3.19 -16.35
CA SER A 213 3.58 2.75 -17.14
C SER A 213 4.06 1.35 -16.76
N PHE A 214 4.85 0.75 -17.63
CA PHE A 214 5.59 -0.49 -17.39
C PHE A 214 7.04 -0.25 -16.92
N LEU A 215 7.48 1.00 -16.81
CA LEU A 215 8.81 1.32 -16.27
C LEU A 215 8.89 0.93 -14.79
N ASP A 216 10.09 0.57 -14.33
CA ASP A 216 10.35 0.07 -12.98
C ASP A 216 9.76 0.97 -11.88
N SER A 217 9.87 2.30 -11.99
CA SER A 217 9.31 3.24 -10.98
C SER A 217 7.79 3.07 -10.77
N ALA A 218 7.06 2.51 -11.74
CA ALA A 218 5.62 2.25 -11.67
C ALA A 218 5.28 0.76 -11.51
N ALA A 219 6.06 -0.15 -12.10
CA ALA A 219 5.71 -1.57 -12.19
C ALA A 219 6.52 -2.48 -11.25
N ARG A 220 7.75 -2.08 -10.88
CA ARG A 220 8.64 -2.88 -10.02
C ARG A 220 8.41 -2.54 -8.56
N ILE A 221 7.43 -3.21 -7.98
CA ILE A 221 6.98 -3.05 -6.59
C ILE A 221 7.80 -3.89 -5.61
N PRO A 222 7.82 -3.52 -4.30
CA PRO A 222 8.32 -4.42 -3.27
C PRO A 222 7.42 -5.65 -3.13
N LEU A 223 8.01 -6.82 -2.89
CA LEU A 223 7.32 -8.03 -2.45
C LEU A 223 8.18 -8.74 -1.41
N LEU A 224 7.75 -8.71 -0.16
CA LEU A 224 8.37 -9.42 0.94
C LEU A 224 7.44 -10.54 1.40
N VAL A 225 8.00 -11.73 1.59
CA VAL A 225 7.26 -12.90 2.04
C VAL A 225 7.96 -13.53 3.22
N ARG A 226 7.22 -13.79 4.29
CA ARG A 226 7.73 -14.48 5.48
C ARG A 226 6.78 -15.60 5.87
N TYR A 227 7.29 -16.82 5.83
CA TYR A 227 6.70 -17.98 6.47
C TYR A 227 7.79 -19.04 6.67
N PRO A 228 8.42 -19.12 7.87
CA PRO A 228 9.67 -19.85 8.08
C PRO A 228 9.66 -21.32 7.66
N THR A 229 8.51 -21.98 7.69
CA THR A 229 8.36 -23.39 7.29
C THR A 229 8.41 -23.61 5.77
N ARG A 230 8.27 -22.56 4.96
CA ARG A 230 8.19 -22.63 3.49
C ARG A 230 9.23 -21.75 2.78
N PHE A 231 9.71 -20.69 3.42
CA PHE A 231 10.69 -19.75 2.84
C PHE A 231 11.95 -19.68 3.69
N THR A 232 13.11 -19.70 3.01
CA THR A 232 14.41 -19.49 3.65
C THR A 232 14.56 -18.03 4.07
N PRO A 233 14.85 -17.72 5.35
CA PRO A 233 15.07 -16.34 5.81
C PRO A 233 16.21 -15.65 5.05
N ASN A 234 16.15 -14.32 4.97
CA ASN A 234 17.21 -13.48 4.37
C ASN A 234 17.62 -13.88 2.94
N THR A 235 16.68 -14.40 2.15
CA THR A 235 16.93 -14.83 0.77
C THR A 235 16.41 -13.79 -0.21
N LEU A 236 17.23 -13.41 -1.18
CA LEU A 236 16.83 -12.61 -2.33
C LEU A 236 16.48 -13.55 -3.49
N CYS A 237 15.33 -13.32 -4.12
CA CYS A 237 14.91 -14.01 -5.33
C CYS A 237 14.85 -13.01 -6.48
N ASP A 238 15.69 -13.22 -7.50
CA ASP A 238 15.76 -12.35 -8.68
C ASP A 238 14.85 -12.83 -9.83
N GLN A 239 14.04 -13.86 -9.60
CA GLN A 239 13.08 -14.36 -10.60
C GLN A 239 11.88 -13.40 -10.75
N PRO A 240 11.39 -13.15 -11.97
CA PRO A 240 10.20 -12.34 -12.18
C PRO A 240 8.96 -12.92 -11.50
N VAL A 241 8.24 -12.07 -10.78
CA VAL A 241 6.99 -12.39 -10.09
C VAL A 241 5.94 -11.33 -10.36
N SER A 242 4.68 -11.66 -10.10
CA SER A 242 3.53 -10.79 -10.31
C SER A 242 2.53 -10.92 -9.15
N LEU A 243 1.71 -9.90 -8.93
CA LEU A 243 0.66 -9.93 -7.91
C LEU A 243 -0.34 -11.09 -8.09
N VAL A 244 -0.45 -11.66 -9.31
CA VAL A 244 -1.28 -12.86 -9.54
C VAL A 244 -0.77 -14.11 -8.80
N ASP A 245 0.49 -14.11 -8.36
CA ASP A 245 1.13 -15.21 -7.63
C ASP A 245 0.77 -15.21 -6.13
N VAL A 246 0.20 -14.11 -5.63
CA VAL A 246 -0.20 -13.99 -4.21
C VAL A 246 -1.28 -15.01 -3.85
N LEU A 247 -2.33 -15.12 -4.67
CA LEU A 247 -3.46 -16.01 -4.41
C LEU A 247 -3.07 -17.50 -4.32
N PRO A 248 -2.36 -18.10 -5.31
CA PRO A 248 -1.93 -19.50 -5.21
C PRO A 248 -0.98 -19.74 -4.04
N THR A 249 -0.16 -18.75 -3.65
CA THR A 249 0.69 -18.85 -2.45
C THR A 249 -0.15 -18.95 -1.18
N CYS A 250 -1.18 -18.11 -1.03
CA CYS A 250 -2.11 -18.18 0.10
C CYS A 250 -2.83 -19.53 0.15
N PHE A 251 -3.31 -20.04 -0.99
CA PHE A 251 -3.97 -21.35 -1.06
C PHE A 251 -3.03 -22.50 -0.68
N SER A 252 -1.80 -22.50 -1.18
CA SER A 252 -0.77 -23.49 -0.85
C SER A 252 -0.46 -23.55 0.66
N VAL A 253 -0.37 -22.39 1.31
CA VAL A 253 -0.19 -22.32 2.78
C VAL A 253 -1.45 -22.76 3.51
N ALA A 254 -2.63 -22.42 3.01
CA ALA A 254 -3.91 -22.81 3.60
C ALA A 254 -4.28 -24.29 3.38
N GLY A 255 -3.48 -25.05 2.62
CA GLY A 255 -3.79 -26.44 2.26
C GLY A 255 -4.97 -26.57 1.27
N ILE A 256 -5.26 -25.51 0.52
CA ILE A 256 -6.33 -25.46 -0.48
C ILE A 256 -5.72 -25.77 -1.85
N GLU A 257 -6.34 -26.69 -2.59
CA GLU A 257 -5.91 -27.01 -3.95
C GLU A 257 -6.17 -25.83 -4.89
N VAL A 258 -5.12 -25.37 -5.57
CA VAL A 258 -5.22 -24.30 -6.56
C VAL A 258 -5.95 -24.82 -7.79
N GLN A 259 -7.11 -24.26 -8.09
CA GLN A 259 -7.89 -24.60 -9.28
C GLN A 259 -7.15 -24.19 -10.57
N SER A 260 -7.28 -24.98 -11.63
CA SER A 260 -6.56 -24.80 -12.91
C SER A 260 -6.80 -23.47 -13.63
N GLN A 261 -7.83 -22.71 -13.24
CA GLN A 261 -8.16 -21.39 -13.79
C GLN A 261 -7.29 -20.25 -13.24
N HIS A 262 -6.48 -20.49 -12.20
CA HIS A 262 -5.57 -19.49 -11.67
C HIS A 262 -4.28 -19.45 -12.50
N ILE A 263 -3.93 -18.25 -12.97
CA ILE A 263 -2.76 -18.02 -13.86
C ILE A 263 -1.45 -17.73 -13.10
N GLY A 264 -1.51 -17.59 -11.77
CA GLY A 264 -0.34 -17.34 -10.93
C GLY A 264 0.36 -18.63 -10.53
N THR A 265 1.59 -18.49 -10.02
CA THR A 265 2.37 -19.60 -9.48
C THR A 265 2.61 -19.38 -7.98
N ASP A 266 2.62 -20.45 -7.19
CA ASP A 266 2.98 -20.38 -5.77
C ASP A 266 4.42 -19.85 -5.62
N LEU A 267 4.58 -18.74 -4.89
CA LEU A 267 5.86 -18.06 -4.66
C LEU A 267 6.88 -18.98 -3.98
N THR A 268 6.48 -20.01 -3.25
CA THR A 268 7.42 -21.00 -2.67
C THR A 268 8.11 -21.82 -3.76
N GLN A 269 7.43 -22.10 -4.88
CA GLN A 269 8.00 -22.80 -6.02
C GLN A 269 8.97 -21.90 -6.78
N ILE A 270 8.61 -20.64 -6.98
CA ILE A 270 9.47 -19.65 -7.62
C ILE A 270 10.74 -19.43 -6.78
N ALA A 271 10.58 -19.17 -5.47
CA ALA A 271 11.69 -18.92 -4.56
C ALA A 271 12.64 -20.13 -4.38
N SER A 272 12.14 -21.36 -4.60
CA SER A 272 12.96 -22.58 -4.55
C SER A 272 13.50 -23.04 -5.91
N GLY A 273 13.25 -22.28 -6.99
CA GLY A 273 13.70 -22.60 -8.34
C GLY A 273 13.01 -23.84 -8.94
N LYS A 274 11.81 -24.18 -8.48
CA LYS A 274 11.01 -25.34 -8.94
C LYS A 274 9.87 -24.95 -9.88
N SER A 275 9.77 -23.68 -10.23
CA SER A 275 8.77 -23.16 -11.16
C SER A 275 9.29 -23.27 -12.59
N ASP A 276 8.42 -23.68 -13.52
CA ASP A 276 8.70 -23.69 -14.97
C ASP A 276 8.43 -22.31 -15.63
N ARG A 277 8.36 -21.24 -14.84
CA ARG A 277 8.09 -19.89 -15.34
C ARG A 277 9.38 -19.27 -15.88
N ASP A 278 9.68 -19.58 -17.14
CA ASP A 278 10.58 -18.83 -18.04
C ASP A 278 9.79 -18.22 -19.21
#